data_AF-A0A942IQ97-F1
#
_entry.id   AF-A0A942IQ97-F1
#
_cell.length_a   1.000
_cell.length_b   1.000
_cell.length_c   1.000
_cell.angle_alpha   90.00
_cell.angle_beta   90.00
_cell.angle_gamma   90.00
#
_symmetry.space_group_name_H-M   'P 1'
#
loop_
_entity.id
_entity.type
_entity.pdbx_description
1 polymer ?
#
loop_
_entity_poly.entity_id
_entity_poly.type
_entity_poly.pdbx_seq_one_letter_code
_entity_poly.pdbx_strand_id
1 'polypeptide(L)'
;MPMRAYLLVSVVDDMGQDYFIKAVRALEEMQGVEFVDPVTGSFDMIIMVEAPLTIETLVKKINSKSWVRRVEVLRVVSIFERCKA
;
A
#
# COMPACT_ATOMS: atom_id res chain seq x y z
N MET A 1 -3.06 16.61 -11.55
CA MET A 1 -2.52 15.33 -12.03
C MET A 1 -3.08 14.22 -11.15
N PRO A 2 -3.60 13.11 -11.70
CA PRO A 2 -3.97 11.97 -10.88
C PRO A 2 -2.73 11.48 -10.13
N MET A 3 -2.74 11.64 -8.81
CA MET A 3 -1.68 11.14 -7.93
C MET A 3 -2.05 9.71 -7.56
N ARG A 4 -1.55 8.77 -8.34
CA ARG A 4 -1.59 7.34 -8.00
C ARG A 4 -0.30 6.93 -7.33
N ALA A 5 -0.39 6.00 -6.40
CA ALA A 5 0.79 5.36 -5.84
C ALA A 5 0.51 3.88 -5.60
N TYR A 6 1.56 3.09 -5.68
CA TYR A 6 1.58 1.73 -5.18
C TYR A 6 2.25 1.72 -3.80
N LEU A 7 1.60 1.12 -2.82
CA LEU A 7 2.18 0.86 -1.51
C LEU A 7 2.55 -0.61 -1.46
N LEU A 8 3.84 -0.88 -1.26
CA LEU A 8 4.33 -2.22 -1.00
C LEU A 8 4.37 -2.40 0.52
N VAL A 9 3.64 -3.39 1.04
CA VAL A 9 3.54 -3.61 2.49
C VAL A 9 4.09 -5.00 2.82
N SER A 10 4.95 -5.04 3.83
CA SER A 10 5.39 -6.28 4.46
C SER A 10 4.80 -6.37 5.85
N VAL A 11 4.33 -7.57 6.20
CA VAL A 11 3.72 -7.88 7.49
C VAL A 11 4.75 -8.49 8.44
N VAL A 12 4.40 -8.59 9.72
CA VAL A 12 5.22 -9.28 10.73
C VAL A 12 5.20 -10.80 10.51
N ASP A 13 6.31 -11.46 10.80
CA ASP A 13 6.53 -12.88 10.48
C ASP A 13 5.57 -13.83 11.24
N ASP A 14 4.97 -13.37 12.34
CA ASP A 14 4.05 -14.13 13.22
C ASP A 14 2.56 -13.88 12.90
N MET A 15 2.26 -13.22 11.78
CA MET A 15 0.89 -12.92 11.40
C MET A 15 0.12 -14.19 10.98
N GLY A 16 -0.87 -14.59 11.76
CA GLY A 16 -1.76 -15.70 11.41
C GLY A 16 -2.59 -15.42 10.15
N GLN A 17 -2.87 -16.47 9.37
CA GLN A 17 -3.58 -16.38 8.09
C GLN A 17 -4.96 -15.71 8.21
N ASP A 18 -5.74 -16.02 9.24
CA ASP A 18 -7.05 -15.39 9.47
C ASP A 18 -6.93 -13.89 9.71
N TYR A 19 -5.85 -13.47 10.39
CA TYR A 19 -5.59 -12.08 10.67
C TYR A 19 -5.11 -11.35 9.40
N PHE A 20 -4.32 -12.01 8.57
CA PHE A 20 -3.93 -11.52 7.24
C PHE A 20 -5.14 -11.26 6.34
N ILE A 21 -6.07 -12.23 6.24
CA ILE A 21 -7.30 -12.07 5.45
C ILE A 21 -8.13 -10.90 5.95
N LYS A 22 -8.27 -10.74 7.27
CA LYS A 22 -8.97 -9.58 7.86
C LYS A 22 -8.28 -8.27 7.56
N ALA A 23 -6.95 -8.24 7.61
CA ALA A 23 -6.17 -7.05 7.29
C ALA A 23 -6.37 -6.63 5.83
N VAL A 24 -6.29 -7.56 4.89
CA VAL A 24 -6.54 -7.30 3.46
C VAL A 24 -7.93 -6.69 3.26
N ARG A 25 -8.99 -7.32 3.78
CA ARG A 25 -10.36 -6.78 3.66
C ARG A 25 -10.50 -5.39 4.26
N ALA A 26 -9.91 -5.14 5.42
CA ALA A 26 -9.95 -3.84 6.07
C ALA A 26 -9.20 -2.76 5.27
N LEU A 27 -8.18 -3.14 4.49
CA LEU A 27 -7.47 -2.22 3.60
C LEU A 27 -8.31 -1.91 2.35
N GLU A 28 -8.98 -2.90 1.77
CA GLU A 28 -9.88 -2.71 0.61
C GLU A 28 -11.04 -1.75 0.91
N GLU A 29 -11.55 -1.76 2.15
CA GLU A 29 -12.62 -0.86 2.60
C GLU A 29 -12.14 0.58 2.87
N MET A 30 -10.83 0.86 2.83
CA MET A 30 -10.33 2.22 3.09
C MET A 30 -10.57 3.17 1.92
N GLN A 31 -11.09 4.36 2.24
CA GLN A 31 -11.24 5.42 1.26
C GLN A 31 -9.90 5.81 0.61
N GLY A 32 -9.87 5.79 -0.72
CA GLY A 32 -8.69 6.12 -1.51
C GLY A 32 -7.79 4.91 -1.83
N VAL A 33 -8.15 3.71 -1.36
CA VAL A 33 -7.62 2.44 -1.87
C VAL A 33 -8.47 2.00 -3.05
N GLU A 34 -7.83 1.65 -4.17
CA GLU A 34 -8.51 1.10 -5.34
C GLU A 34 -8.52 -0.43 -5.31
N PHE A 35 -7.40 -1.05 -4.91
CA PHE A 35 -7.31 -2.50 -4.71
C PHE A 35 -6.17 -2.88 -3.75
N VAL A 36 -6.23 -4.11 -3.25
CA VAL A 36 -5.20 -4.75 -2.43
C VAL A 36 -4.96 -6.17 -2.93
N ASP A 37 -3.76 -6.45 -3.42
CA ASP A 37 -3.38 -7.78 -3.88
C ASP A 37 -2.33 -8.39 -2.96
N PRO A 38 -2.61 -9.54 -2.32
CA PRO A 38 -1.58 -10.37 -1.70
C PRO A 38 -0.60 -10.87 -2.77
N VAL A 39 0.70 -10.78 -2.50
CA VAL A 39 1.74 -11.18 -3.47
C VAL A 39 2.78 -12.08 -2.81
N THR A 40 3.53 -12.81 -3.64
CA THR A 40 4.67 -13.62 -3.19
C THR A 40 5.96 -12.92 -3.60
N GLY A 41 6.81 -12.55 -2.64
CA GLY A 41 8.07 -11.87 -2.90
C GLY A 41 8.67 -11.21 -1.65
N SER A 42 9.44 -10.13 -1.84
CA SER A 42 10.03 -9.35 -0.73
C SER A 42 9.00 -8.55 0.08
N PHE A 43 7.76 -8.51 -0.39
CA PHE A 43 6.60 -7.87 0.24
C PHE A 43 5.43 -8.85 0.19
N ASP A 44 4.48 -8.66 1.08
CA ASP A 44 3.36 -9.58 1.29
C ASP A 44 2.08 -9.09 0.60
N MET A 45 1.99 -7.80 0.30
CA MET A 45 0.87 -7.21 -0.44
C MET A 45 1.25 -5.92 -1.18
N ILE A 46 0.49 -5.64 -2.23
CA ILE A 46 0.53 -4.41 -3.02
C ILE A 46 -0.82 -3.72 -2.90
N ILE A 47 -0.80 -2.42 -2.61
CA ILE A 47 -2.00 -1.60 -2.49
C ILE A 47 -1.91 -0.50 -3.53
N MET A 48 -2.94 -0.34 -4.37
CA MET A 48 -3.03 0.82 -5.25
C MET A 48 -3.92 1.88 -4.63
N VAL A 49 -3.44 3.11 -4.61
CA VAL A 49 -4.16 4.26 -4.07
C VAL A 49 -4.30 5.35 -5.12
N GLU A 50 -5.49 5.96 -5.20
CA GLU A 50 -5.78 7.08 -6.10
C GLU A 50 -6.38 8.23 -5.30
N ALA A 51 -5.54 9.18 -4.85
CA ALA A 51 -5.98 10.49 -4.38
C ALA A 51 -4.80 11.43 -4.02
N PRO A 52 -4.91 12.73 -4.34
CA PRO A 52 -3.81 13.69 -4.21
C PRO A 52 -3.48 14.13 -2.78
N LEU A 53 -4.38 13.96 -1.80
CA LEU A 53 -4.19 14.43 -0.42
C LEU A 53 -4.09 13.30 0.61
N THR A 54 -4.36 12.05 0.20
CA THR A 54 -4.53 10.93 1.14
C THR A 54 -3.35 9.98 1.20
N ILE A 55 -2.40 10.00 0.25
CA ILE A 55 -1.29 9.03 0.22
C ILE A 55 -0.51 9.05 1.54
N GLU A 56 -0.05 10.21 1.99
CA GLU A 56 0.74 10.31 3.23
C GLU A 56 -0.07 9.96 4.48
N THR A 57 -1.36 10.32 4.49
CA THR A 57 -2.28 9.98 5.56
C THR A 57 -2.58 8.49 5.61
N LEU A 58 -2.77 7.85 4.45
CA LEU A 58 -2.98 6.41 4.29
C LEU A 58 -1.72 5.65 4.71
N VAL A 59 -0.55 6.09 4.28
CA VAL A 59 0.73 5.50 4.68
C VAL A 59 0.93 5.59 6.19
N LYS A 60 0.61 6.73 6.82
CA LYS A 60 0.64 6.85 8.29
C LYS A 60 -0.36 5.91 8.97
N LYS A 61 -1.58 5.81 8.45
CA LYS A 61 -2.60 4.88 8.98
C LYS A 61 -2.17 3.42 8.86
N ILE A 62 -1.57 3.03 7.73
CA ILE A 62 -1.08 1.67 7.50
C ILE A 62 0.12 1.40 8.41
N ASN A 63 1.10 2.30 8.47
CA ASN A 63 2.26 2.16 9.38
C ASN A 63 1.88 2.13 10.86
N SER A 64 0.73 2.71 11.26
CA SER A 64 0.26 2.62 12.65
C SER A 64 -0.34 1.26 13.02
N LYS A 65 -0.54 0.35 12.05
CA LYS A 65 -1.03 -0.99 12.32
C LYS A 65 0.10 -1.85 12.89
N SER A 66 -0.17 -2.54 14.00
CA SER A 66 0.82 -3.37 14.70
C SER A 66 1.37 -4.53 13.87
N TRP A 67 0.64 -4.95 12.84
CA TRP A 67 1.03 -6.04 11.95
C TRP A 67 1.88 -5.60 10.75
N VAL A 68 2.07 -4.29 10.57
CA VAL A 68 2.87 -3.73 9.48
C VAL A 68 4.32 -3.64 9.91
N ARG A 69 5.20 -4.33 9.19
CA ARG A 69 6.65 -4.29 9.41
C ARG A 69 7.31 -3.19 8.60
N ARG A 70 6.91 -3.03 7.34
CA ARG A 70 7.49 -2.07 6.40
C ARG A 70 6.46 -1.64 5.37
N VAL A 71 6.47 -0.35 5.03
CA VAL A 71 5.71 0.21 3.90
C VAL A 71 6.68 0.95 2.99
N GLU A 72 6.62 0.67 1.70
CA GLU A 72 7.33 1.41 0.66
C GLU A 72 6.34 2.08 -0.29
N VAL A 73 6.59 3.34 -0.63
CA VAL A 73 5.66 4.17 -1.41
C VAL A 73 6.25 4.40 -2.79
N LEU A 74 5.62 3.86 -3.82
CA LEU A 74 5.97 4.05 -5.21
C LEU A 74 4.97 5.01 -5.87
N ARG A 75 5.33 6.30 -5.96
CA ARG A 75 4.48 7.29 -6.62
C ARG A 75 4.53 7.07 -8.14
N VAL A 76 3.35 6.99 -8.77
CA VAL A 76 3.24 6.90 -10.21
C VAL A 76 3.51 8.29 -10.79
N VAL A 77 4.60 8.42 -11.51
CA VAL A 77 4.99 9.64 -12.24
C VAL A 77 4.72 9.47 -13.72
N SER A 78 4.58 10.58 -14.44
CA SER A 78 4.42 10.54 -15.89
C SER A 78 5.67 9.97 -16.56
N ILE A 79 5.52 9.24 -17.66
CA ILE A 79 6.65 8.72 -18.46
C ILE A 79 7.59 9.85 -18.91
N PHE A 80 7.08 11.07 -19.08
CA PHE A 80 7.85 12.24 -19.47
C PHE A 80 8.69 12.82 -18.32
N GLU A 81 8.34 12.52 -17.06
CA GLU A 81 9.11 12.91 -15.88
C GLU A 81 10.19 11.90 -15.54
N ARG A 82 9.94 10.61 -15.80
CA ARG A 82 10.91 9.52 -15.55
C ARG A 82 12.12 9.54 -16.48
N CYS A 83 11.99 10.10 -17.69
CA CYS A 83 13.05 10.15 -18.70
C CYS A 83 13.88 11.45 -18.70
N LYS A 84 13.67 12.37 -17.75
CA LYS A 84 14.60 13.49 -17.51
C LYS A 84 15.77 12.98 -16.65
N ALA A 85 16.64 12.18 -17.26
CA ALA A 85 17.96 11.87 -16.73
C ALA A 85 19.01 12.77 -17.41
#